data_AF-A0A0P9CF89-F1
#
_entry.id   AF-A0A0P9CF89-F1
#
_cell.length_a   1.000
_cell.length_b   1.000
_cell.length_c   1.000
_cell.angle_alpha   90.00
_cell.angle_beta   90.00
_cell.angle_gamma   90.00
#
_symmetry.space_group_name_H-M   'P 1'
#
loop_
_entity.id
_entity.type
_entity.pdbx_description
1 polymer ?
#
loop_
_entity_poly.entity_id
_entity_poly.type
_entity_poly.pdbx_seq_one_letter_code
_entity_poly.pdbx_strand_id
1 'polypeptide(L)' 'MAQSVREQVEKFVVWYDSGRGWKPSKPMNFKSAEDYAEDLQNRGMSTRIHPQLMITVDDLING' A
#
# COMPACT_ATOMS: atom_id res chain seq x y z
N MET A 1 -12.05 -25.25 5.80
CA MET A 1 -11.73 -24.53 4.55
C MET A 1 -12.05 -23.04 4.70
N ALA A 2 -11.40 -22.34 5.65
CA ALA A 2 -11.75 -20.95 6.05
C ALA A 2 -10.59 -19.95 5.89
N GLN A 3 -9.48 -20.35 5.27
CA GLN A 3 -8.28 -19.50 5.14
C GLN A 3 -8.28 -18.61 3.89
N SER A 4 -9.14 -18.87 2.89
CA SER A 4 -9.08 -18.17 1.59
C SER A 4 -9.89 -16.87 1.50
N VAL A 5 -10.65 -16.50 2.55
CA VAL A 5 -11.44 -15.24 2.58
C VAL A 5 -10.68 -14.12 3.32
N ARG A 6 -9.62 -14.46 4.08
CA ARG A 6 -8.79 -13.47 4.78
C ARG A 6 -7.73 -12.80 3.91
N GLU A 7 -7.53 -13.25 2.68
CA GLU A 7 -6.88 -12.44 1.63
C GLU A 7 -7.83 -11.36 1.07
N GLN A 8 -8.81 -10.93 1.86
CA GLN A 8 -9.59 -9.73 1.60
C GLN A 8 -8.69 -8.49 1.70
N VAL A 9 -8.05 -8.22 0.56
CA VAL A 9 -7.78 -6.89 0.00
C VAL A 9 -6.99 -5.93 0.90
N GLU A 10 -6.02 -6.43 1.67
CA GLU A 10 -4.98 -5.53 2.21
C GLU A 10 -4.18 -4.96 1.03
N LYS A 11 -4.50 -3.73 0.67
CA LYS A 11 -3.70 -2.95 -0.27
C LYS A 11 -2.62 -2.23 0.52
N PHE A 12 -1.51 -1.99 -0.12
CA PHE A 12 -0.37 -1.26 0.42
C PHE A 12 -0.09 -0.07 -0.48
N VAL A 13 0.35 1.02 0.13
CA VAL A 13 0.79 2.24 -0.55
C VAL A 13 2.23 2.48 -0.16
N VAL A 14 3.06 2.82 -1.14
CA VAL A 14 4.44 3.24 -0.92
C VAL A 14 4.46 4.76 -0.89
N TRP A 15 4.80 5.32 0.26
CA TRP A 15 5.13 6.73 0.38
C TRP A 15 6.59 6.92 0.03
N TYR A 16 6.91 7.91 -0.81
CA TYR A 16 8.27 8.20 -1.22
C TYR A 16 8.56 9.70 -1.25
N ASP A 17 9.79 10.08 -0.93
CA ASP A 17 10.24 11.47 -1.01
C ASP A 17 10.86 11.77 -2.38
N SER A 18 10.25 12.74 -3.07
CA SER A 18 10.67 13.19 -4.41
C SER A 18 11.49 14.48 -4.38
N GLY A 19 11.93 14.93 -3.20
CA GLY A 19 12.62 16.22 -2.99
C GLY A 19 11.68 17.43 -2.99
N ARG A 20 10.37 17.21 -3.19
CA ARG A 20 9.29 18.21 -3.03
C ARG A 20 8.30 17.80 -1.94
N GLY A 21 8.71 16.90 -1.06
CA GLY A 21 7.87 16.28 -0.05
C GLY A 21 7.45 14.85 -0.41
N TRP A 22 6.82 14.22 0.57
CA TRP A 22 6.36 12.84 0.54
C TRP A 22 5.10 12.69 -0.30
N LYS A 23 5.08 11.66 -1.15
CA LYS A 23 3.94 11.34 -2.02
C LYS A 23 3.58 9.87 -1.94
N PRO A 24 2.28 9.53 -1.90
CA PRO A 24 1.84 8.14 -1.96
C PRO A 24 1.84 7.61 -3.41
N SER A 25 2.10 6.32 -3.56
CA SER A 25 1.85 5.57 -4.78
C SER A 25 0.37 5.14 -4.90
N LYS A 26 0.02 4.46 -6.00
CA LYS A 26 -1.29 3.81 -6.11
C LYS A 26 -1.33 2.57 -5.20
N PRO A 27 -2.49 2.26 -4.59
CA PRO A 27 -2.63 1.04 -3.80
C PRO A 27 -2.32 -0.22 -4.63
N MET A 28 -1.47 -1.09 -4.09
CA MET A 28 -1.01 -2.34 -4.73
C MET A 28 -0.96 -3.49 -3.72
N ASN A 29 -0.66 -4.72 -4.15
CA ASN A 29 -0.43 -5.81 -3.19
C ASN A 29 0.93 -5.63 -2.48
N PHE A 30 1.16 -6.36 -1.39
CA PHE A 30 2.38 -6.21 -0.60
C PHE A 30 3.65 -6.46 -1.44
N LYS A 31 3.68 -7.54 -2.24
CA LYS A 31 4.85 -7.88 -3.05
C LYS A 31 5.21 -6.78 -4.06
N SER A 32 4.21 -6.24 -4.74
CA SER A 32 4.40 -5.11 -5.65
C SER A 32 4.86 -3.84 -4.91
N ALA A 33 4.41 -3.63 -3.67
CA ALA A 33 4.85 -2.50 -2.86
C ALA A 33 6.32 -2.62 -2.46
N GLU A 34 6.78 -3.83 -2.13
CA GLU A 34 8.20 -4.11 -1.87
C GLU A 34 9.05 -3.86 -3.12
N ASP A 35 8.68 -4.45 -4.25
CA ASP A 35 9.43 -4.31 -5.51
C ASP A 35 9.50 -2.84 -5.96
N TYR A 36 8.41 -2.10 -5.78
CA TYR A 36 8.37 -0.68 -6.11
C TYR A 36 9.17 0.19 -5.13
N ALA A 37 9.14 -0.14 -3.83
CA ALA A 37 9.95 0.56 -2.83
C ALA A 37 11.44 0.36 -3.10
N GLU A 38 11.85 -0.84 -3.51
CA GLU A 38 13.23 -1.17 -3.88
C GLU A 38 13.70 -0.38 -5.12
N ASP A 39 12.88 -0.34 -6.20
CA ASP A 39 13.20 0.48 -7.39
C ASP A 39 13.44 1.95 -7.02
N LEU A 40 12.57 2.52 -6.18
CA LEU A 40 12.68 3.91 -5.75
C LEU A 40 13.92 4.15 -4.86
N GLN A 41 14.25 3.21 -3.97
CA GLN A 41 15.46 3.27 -3.14
C GLN A 41 16.73 3.18 -3.99
N ASN A 42 16.75 2.30 -5.00
CA ASN A 42 17.86 2.20 -5.97
C ASN A 42 18.07 3.50 -6.77
N ARG A 43 17.02 4.32 -6.89
CA ARG A 43 17.06 5.65 -7.51
C ARG A 43 17.40 6.77 -6.52
N GLY A 44 17.72 6.43 -5.27
CA GLY A 44 18.12 7.36 -4.22
C GLY A 44 16.96 8.01 -3.46
N MET A 45 15.73 7.50 -3.59
CA MET A 45 14.56 8.04 -2.87
C MET A 45 14.36 7.33 -1.53
N SER A 46 13.94 8.07 -0.51
CA SER A 46 13.49 7.49 0.75
C SER A 46 12.06 6.96 0.60
N THR A 47 11.80 5.72 1.03
CA THR A 47 10.47 5.08 0.89
C THR A 47 9.95 4.52 2.22
N ARG A 48 8.62 4.44 2.35
CA ARG A 48 7.89 3.82 3.48
C ARG A 48 6.65 3.09 2.96
N ILE A 49 6.48 1.83 3.33
CA ILE A 49 5.30 1.03 2.94
C ILE A 49 4.27 1.12 4.06
N HIS A 50 3.03 1.46 3.71
CA HIS A 50 1.91 1.53 4.65
C HIS A 50 0.73 0.67 4.17
N PRO A 51 0.08 -0.08 5.08
CA PRO A 51 -1.19 -0.72 4.76
C PRO A 51 -2.26 0.36 4.52
N GLN A 52 -3.03 0.18 3.46
CA GLN A 52 -4.18 0.99 3.09
C GLN A 52 -5.43 0.14 3.25
N LEU A 53 -6.14 0.37 4.35
CA LEU A 53 -7.47 -0.16 4.55
C LEU A 53 -8.39 0.46 3.48
N MET A 54 -8.94 -0.38 2.61
CA MET A 54 -10.07 0.01 1.75
C MET A 54 -11.34 -0.35 2.50
N ILE A 55 -11.76 0.53 3.41
CA ILE A 55 -13.09 0.43 4.00
C ILE A 55 -14.06 0.86 2.91
N THR A 56 -14.95 -0.05 2.49
CA THR A 56 -16.01 0.31 1.55
C THR A 56 -17.11 1.08 2.30
N VAL A 57 -17.89 1.90 1.61
CA VAL A 57 -18.99 2.65 2.26
C VAL A 57 -19.98 1.68 2.92
N ASP A 58 -20.14 0.48 2.38
CA ASP A 58 -20.97 -0.60 2.95
C ASP A 58 -20.44 -1.11 4.30
N ASP A 59 -19.12 -1.09 4.52
CA ASP A 59 -18.50 -1.48 5.80
C ASP A 59 -18.72 -0.41 6.89
N LEU A 60 -18.92 0.86 6.52
CA LEU A 60 -19.24 1.94 7.47
C LEU A 60 -20.71 1.94 7.89
N ILE A 61 -21.61 1.49 7.02
CA ILE A 61 -23.05 1.52 7.25
C ILE A 61 -23.53 0.31 8.07
N ASN A 62 -22.84 -0.84 7.97
CA ASN A 62 -23.18 -2.06 8.72
C ASN A 62 -22.50 -2.18 10.09
N GLY A 63 -21.95 -1.07 10.61
CA GLY A 63 -21.31 -0.97 11.93
C GLY A 63 -22.31 -0.84 13.07
#